data_AF-A0A5P2HGW1-F1
#
_entry.id   AF-A0A5P2HGW1-F1
#
_cell.length_a   1.000
_cell.length_b   1.000
_cell.length_c   1.000
_cell.angle_alpha   90.00
_cell.angle_beta   90.00
_cell.angle_gamma   90.00
#
_symmetry.space_group_name_H-M   'P 1'
#
loop_
_entity.id
_entity.type
_entity.pdbx_description
1 polymer ?
#
loop_
_entity_poly.entity_id
_entity_poly.type
_entity_poly.pdbx_seq_one_letter_code
_entity_poly.pdbx_strand_id
1 'polypeptide(L)'
;MLQDTMPQDAIARCVASVASGRRSVRAFKPVPLPREVVEQILEDASTAPSGGNTQPWRVYVVTGAFKDALTDRLVKAFRAGDMPAPAHFPDPLPDPLPDTYRARVMDFGARYSPVNQTRTPRQSVPDFARMLGFPPA
;
A
#
# COMPACT_ATOMS: atom_id res chain seq x y z
N MET A 1 14.97 29.05 9.94
CA MET A 1 15.53 27.90 9.19
C MET A 1 14.94 27.95 7.79
N LEU A 2 15.73 28.35 6.80
CA LEU A 2 15.34 28.27 5.39
C LEU A 2 15.32 26.77 5.03
N GLN A 3 14.15 26.26 4.64
CA GLN A 3 14.07 24.93 4.05
C GLN A 3 14.64 25.06 2.64
N ASP A 4 15.77 24.41 2.36
CA ASP A 4 16.26 24.18 1.00
C ASP A 4 15.24 23.30 0.28
N THR A 5 14.20 23.94 -0.25
CA THR A 5 13.18 23.30 -1.05
C THR A 5 13.73 23.17 -2.46
N MET A 6 13.67 21.96 -3.01
CA MET A 6 14.05 21.71 -4.39
C MET A 6 13.29 22.67 -5.32
N PRO A 7 13.94 23.23 -6.35
CA PRO A 7 13.26 24.07 -7.34
C PRO A 7 12.03 23.36 -7.91
N GLN A 8 10.93 24.09 -8.12
CA GLN A 8 9.66 23.51 -8.57
C GLN A 8 9.78 22.76 -9.91
N ASP A 9 10.61 23.26 -10.81
CA ASP A 9 10.92 22.63 -12.08
C ASP A 9 11.68 21.30 -11.90
N ALA A 10 12.55 21.20 -10.90
CA ALA A 10 13.23 19.96 -10.54
C ALA A 10 12.25 18.93 -9.99
N ILE A 11 11.31 19.34 -9.14
CA ILE A 11 10.23 18.49 -8.65
C ILE A 11 9.36 17.97 -9.81
N ALA A 12 8.91 18.87 -10.69
CA ALA A 12 8.09 18.52 -11.83
C ALA A 12 8.78 17.50 -12.76
N ARG A 13 10.07 17.71 -13.05
CA ARG A 13 10.87 16.76 -13.85
C ARG A 13 11.01 15.39 -13.17
N CYS A 14 11.25 15.38 -11.86
CA CYS A 14 11.34 14.13 -11.09
C CYS A 14 10.04 13.33 -11.18
N VAL A 15 8.90 13.97 -10.90
CA VAL A 15 7.58 13.34 -10.98
C VAL A 15 7.29 12.82 -12.40
N ALA A 16 7.54 13.64 -13.42
CA ALA A 16 7.35 13.25 -14.82
C ALA A 16 8.22 12.04 -15.20
N SER A 17 9.47 12.00 -14.74
CA SER A 17 10.39 10.89 -14.99
C SER A 17 9.91 9.59 -14.33
N VAL A 18 9.46 9.64 -13.08
CA VAL A 18 8.94 8.45 -12.36
C VAL A 18 7.66 7.94 -13.04
N ALA A 19 6.72 8.84 -13.36
CA ALA A 19 5.45 8.48 -13.98
C ALA A 19 5.63 7.87 -15.38
N SER A 20 6.46 8.51 -16.22
CA SER A 20 6.71 8.07 -17.59
C SER A 20 7.68 6.89 -17.69
N GLY A 21 8.56 6.70 -16.70
CA GLY A 21 9.53 5.60 -16.63
C GLY A 21 8.96 4.29 -16.10
N ARG A 22 7.88 4.31 -15.31
CA ARG A 22 7.27 3.11 -14.74
C ARG A 22 6.84 2.12 -15.83
N ARG A 23 7.16 0.84 -15.65
CA ARG A 23 6.76 -0.27 -16.54
C ARG A 23 6.17 -1.43 -15.74
N SER A 24 5.29 -2.20 -16.37
CA SER A 24 4.83 -3.48 -15.83
C SER A 24 5.84 -4.57 -16.19
N VAL A 25 6.83 -4.77 -15.31
CA VAL A 25 7.93 -5.73 -15.48
C VAL A 25 7.43 -7.15 -15.22
N ARG A 26 7.86 -8.11 -16.07
CA ARG A 26 7.41 -9.52 -16.03
C ARG A 26 8.54 -10.54 -15.78
N ALA A 27 9.77 -10.06 -15.60
CA ALA A 27 10.93 -10.87 -15.26
C ALA A 27 11.79 -10.11 -14.25
N PHE A 28 12.11 -10.76 -13.12
CA PHE A 28 12.85 -10.16 -12.02
C PHE A 28 14.13 -10.96 -11.77
N LYS A 29 15.18 -10.28 -11.28
CA LYS A 29 16.38 -10.96 -10.79
C LYS A 29 16.06 -11.74 -9.52
N PRO A 30 16.76 -12.85 -9.22
CA PRO A 30 16.55 -13.64 -8.00
C PRO A 30 17.11 -12.98 -6.73
N VAL A 31 17.58 -11.73 -6.80
CA VAL A 31 18.18 -11.01 -5.69
C VAL A 31 17.08 -10.43 -4.81
N PRO A 32 16.97 -10.81 -3.53
CA PRO A 32 15.96 -10.26 -2.63
C PRO A 32 16.27 -8.81 -2.26
N LEU A 33 15.23 -8.04 -1.93
CA LEU A 33 15.38 -6.71 -1.34
C LEU A 33 15.58 -6.82 0.18
N PRO A 34 16.41 -5.95 0.78
CA PRO A 34 16.45 -5.77 2.24
C PRO A 34 15.08 -5.40 2.80
N ARG A 35 14.81 -5.78 4.05
CA ARG A 35 13.52 -5.55 4.71
C ARG A 35 13.20 -4.06 4.82
N GLU A 36 14.21 -3.28 5.16
CA GLU A 36 14.14 -1.84 5.44
C GLU A 36 13.75 -1.07 4.18
N VAL A 37 14.23 -1.52 3.01
CA VAL A 37 13.84 -0.94 1.72
C VAL A 37 12.35 -1.16 1.45
N VAL A 38 11.82 -2.35 1.78
CA VAL A 38 10.39 -2.63 1.60
C VAL A 38 9.55 -1.84 2.59
N GLU A 39 9.99 -1.70 3.83
CA GLU A 39 9.33 -0.86 4.84
C GLU A 39 9.26 0.60 4.39
N GLN A 40 10.36 1.17 3.88
CA GLN A 40 10.37 2.54 3.36
C GLN A 40 9.37 2.73 2.21
N ILE A 41 9.29 1.78 1.28
CA ILE A 41 8.30 1.83 0.18
C ILE A 41 6.87 1.83 0.72
N LEU A 42 6.59 1.03 1.76
CA LEU A 42 5.28 0.98 2.39
C LEU A 42 4.95 2.27 3.14
N GLU A 43 5.93 2.86 3.83
CA GLU A 43 5.80 4.17 4.48
C GLU A 43 5.42 5.24 3.45
N ASP A 44 6.15 5.32 2.34
CA ASP A 44 5.87 6.29 1.27
C ASP A 44 4.49 6.05 0.65
N ALA A 45 4.13 4.79 0.38
CA ALA A 45 2.83 4.41 -0.17
C ALA A 45 1.67 4.75 0.78
N SER A 46 1.89 4.71 2.10
CA SER A 46 0.89 5.06 3.11
C SER A 46 0.41 6.52 3.03
N THR A 47 1.11 7.37 2.26
CA THR A 47 0.78 8.78 2.04
C THR A 47 -0.32 9.01 0.99
N ALA A 48 -0.74 7.97 0.26
CA ALA A 48 -1.84 8.07 -0.71
C ALA A 48 -3.16 8.55 -0.05
N PRO A 49 -3.96 9.43 -0.69
CA PRO A 49 -5.24 9.86 -0.13
C PRO A 49 -6.30 8.73 -0.16
N SER A 50 -7.30 8.81 0.72
CA SER A 50 -8.47 7.91 0.71
C SER A 50 -9.73 8.65 1.17
N GLY A 51 -10.90 8.23 0.68
CA GLY A 51 -12.18 8.82 1.08
C GLY A 51 -12.38 8.77 2.59
N GLY A 52 -12.71 9.91 3.21
CA GLY A 52 -12.82 10.06 4.67
C GLY A 52 -11.55 9.69 5.45
N ASN A 53 -10.39 9.68 4.78
CA ASN A 53 -9.12 9.16 5.29
C ASN A 53 -9.23 7.76 5.93
N THR A 54 -10.07 6.91 5.35
CA THR A 54 -10.34 5.53 5.82
C THR A 54 -9.10 4.65 5.84
N GLN A 55 -8.14 4.91 4.94
CA GLN A 55 -6.90 4.13 4.79
C GLN A 55 -7.20 2.62 4.78
N PRO A 56 -7.99 2.13 3.80
CA PRO A 56 -8.59 0.79 3.86
C PRO A 56 -7.60 -0.33 3.49
N TRP A 57 -6.41 0.03 3.03
CA TRP A 57 -5.40 -0.91 2.55
C TRP A 57 -4.95 -1.87 3.64
N ARG A 58 -4.85 -3.15 3.27
CA ARG A 58 -4.21 -4.21 4.06
C ARG A 58 -3.21 -4.91 3.16
N VAL A 59 -1.95 -4.88 3.53
CA VAL A 59 -0.86 -5.33 2.66
C VAL A 59 -0.19 -6.55 3.27
N TYR A 60 0.01 -7.59 2.47
CA TYR A 60 0.82 -8.74 2.83
C TYR A 60 2.06 -8.77 1.93
N VAL A 61 3.23 -8.60 2.54
CA VAL A 61 4.51 -8.80 1.87
C VAL A 61 4.95 -10.22 2.16
N VAL A 62 5.17 -11.01 1.12
CA VAL A 62 5.62 -12.41 1.23
C VAL A 62 6.98 -12.56 0.57
N THR A 63 7.91 -13.21 1.25
CA THR A 63 9.25 -13.53 0.72
C THR A 63 9.69 -14.95 1.08
N GLY A 64 10.83 -15.37 0.54
CA GLY A 64 11.43 -16.69 0.78
C GLY A 64 10.47 -17.86 0.54
N ALA A 65 10.58 -18.88 1.39
CA ALA A 65 9.77 -20.10 1.31
C ALA A 65 8.26 -19.84 1.37
N PHE A 66 7.82 -18.77 2.05
CA PHE A 66 6.39 -18.43 2.10
C PHE A 66 5.87 -17.98 0.73
N LYS A 67 6.64 -17.14 0.03
CA LYS A 67 6.32 -16.69 -1.34
C LYS A 67 6.35 -17.85 -2.32
N ASP A 68 7.32 -18.75 -2.19
CA ASP A 68 7.44 -19.93 -3.07
C ASP A 68 6.25 -20.88 -2.87
N ALA A 69 5.92 -21.23 -1.62
CA ALA A 69 4.76 -22.07 -1.30
C ALA A 69 3.43 -21.44 -1.76
N LEU A 70 3.27 -20.12 -1.62
CA LEU A 70 2.10 -19.41 -2.13
C LEU A 70 2.02 -19.50 -3.66
N THR A 71 3.15 -19.31 -4.35
CA THR A 71 3.25 -19.38 -5.80
C THR A 71 2.87 -20.77 -6.31
N ASP A 72 3.40 -21.83 -5.70
CA ASP A 72 3.07 -23.21 -6.07
C ASP A 72 1.58 -23.50 -5.96
N ARG A 73 0.93 -23.03 -4.88
CA ARG A 73 -0.51 -23.18 -4.69
C ARG A 73 -1.32 -22.42 -5.74
N LEU A 74 -0.94 -21.18 -6.04
CA LEU A 74 -1.63 -20.35 -7.04
C LEU A 74 -1.49 -20.95 -8.44
N VAL A 75 -0.30 -21.41 -8.82
CA VAL A 75 -0.04 -22.07 -10.11
C VAL A 75 -0.82 -23.38 -10.21
N LYS A 76 -0.88 -24.17 -9.14
CA LYS A 76 -1.67 -25.41 -9.09
C LYS A 76 -3.16 -25.12 -9.28
N ALA A 77 -3.73 -24.17 -8.54
CA ALA A 77 -5.14 -23.79 -8.65
C ALA A 77 -5.49 -23.29 -10.06
N PHE A 78 -4.64 -22.42 -10.63
CA PHE A 78 -4.79 -21.94 -11.99
C PHE A 78 -4.81 -23.07 -13.02
N ARG A 79 -3.86 -24.00 -12.94
CA ARG A 79 -3.80 -25.15 -13.87
C ARG A 79 -4.96 -26.13 -13.69
N ALA A 80 -5.53 -26.21 -12.49
CA ALA A 80 -6.70 -27.03 -12.20
C ALA A 80 -8.03 -26.37 -12.62
N GLY A 81 -8.02 -25.09 -13.03
CA GLY A 81 -9.23 -24.33 -13.30
C GLY A 81 -10.03 -23.94 -12.05
N ASP A 82 -9.42 -24.04 -10.85
CA ASP A 82 -10.05 -23.79 -9.55
C ASP A 82 -9.77 -22.37 -9.05
N MET A 83 -9.77 -21.39 -9.96
CA MET A 83 -9.57 -19.98 -9.61
C MET A 83 -10.93 -19.32 -9.43
N PRO A 84 -11.21 -18.71 -8.26
CA PRO A 84 -12.43 -17.94 -8.08
C PRO A 84 -12.42 -16.74 -9.04
N ALA A 85 -13.62 -16.27 -9.40
CA ALA A 85 -13.75 -15.03 -10.15
C ALA A 85 -13.05 -13.88 -9.40
N PRO A 86 -12.39 -12.95 -10.10
CA PRO A 86 -11.78 -11.79 -9.46
C PRO A 86 -12.83 -11.01 -8.67
N ALA A 87 -12.65 -10.92 -7.35
CA ALA A 87 -13.41 -10.02 -6.50
C ALA A 87 -12.59 -8.75 -6.28
N HIS A 88 -13.02 -7.64 -6.89
CA HIS A 88 -12.30 -6.36 -6.79
C HIS A 88 -12.64 -5.61 -5.50
N PHE A 89 -13.87 -5.73 -5.02
CA PHE A 89 -14.36 -5.18 -3.76
C PHE A 89 -15.42 -6.12 -3.16
N PRO A 90 -15.62 -6.11 -1.83
CA PRO A 90 -16.84 -6.67 -1.26
C PRO A 90 -18.04 -5.96 -1.89
N ASP A 91 -18.94 -6.73 -2.51
CA ASP A 91 -20.22 -6.25 -3.04
C ASP A 91 -21.35 -7.10 -2.42
N PRO A 92 -22.22 -6.51 -1.57
CA PRO A 92 -22.20 -5.12 -1.13
C PRO A 92 -21.04 -4.81 -0.16
N LEU A 93 -20.73 -3.52 0.00
CA LEU A 93 -19.90 -3.08 1.11
C LEU A 93 -20.58 -3.43 2.45
N PRO A 94 -19.82 -3.80 3.49
CA PRO A 94 -20.41 -4.08 4.80
C PRO A 94 -21.20 -2.86 5.33
N ASP A 95 -22.43 -3.10 5.75
CA ASP A 95 -23.28 -2.15 6.47
C ASP A 95 -23.67 -2.76 7.84
N PRO A 96 -23.16 -2.23 8.96
CA PRO A 96 -22.32 -1.04 9.06
C PRO A 96 -20.87 -1.28 8.62
N LEU A 97 -20.17 -0.19 8.27
CA LEU A 97 -18.73 -0.24 8.05
C LEU A 97 -18.00 -0.78 9.29
N PRO A 98 -16.90 -1.53 9.12
CA PRO A 98 -16.03 -1.92 10.22
C PRO A 98 -15.67 -0.74 11.13
N ASP A 99 -15.67 -0.97 12.45
CA ASP A 99 -15.48 0.08 13.46
C ASP A 99 -14.23 0.95 13.24
N THR A 100 -13.16 0.34 12.76
CA THR A 100 -11.91 1.05 12.43
C THR A 100 -12.10 2.10 11.32
N TYR A 101 -12.86 1.78 10.28
CA TYR A 101 -13.15 2.73 9.20
C TYR A 101 -14.14 3.78 9.64
N ARG A 102 -15.18 3.39 10.39
CA ARG A 102 -16.16 4.32 10.97
C ARG A 102 -15.48 5.36 11.87
N ALA A 103 -14.57 4.94 12.75
CA ALA A 103 -13.83 5.85 13.62
C ALA A 103 -12.99 6.87 12.81
N ARG A 104 -12.32 6.43 11.74
CA ARG A 104 -11.51 7.32 10.87
C ARG A 104 -12.35 8.33 10.11
N VAL A 105 -13.50 7.92 9.60
CA VAL A 105 -14.42 8.84 8.90
C VAL A 105 -14.93 9.90 9.85
N MET A 106 -15.34 9.50 11.07
CA MET A 106 -15.82 10.44 12.10
C MET A 106 -14.72 11.41 12.52
N ASP A 107 -13.51 10.89 12.73
CA ASP A 107 -12.34 11.67 13.05
C ASP A 107 -11.98 12.69 11.97
N PHE A 108 -12.00 12.25 10.71
CA PHE A 108 -11.78 13.10 9.55
C PHE A 108 -12.83 14.23 9.50
N GLY A 109 -14.10 13.90 9.65
CA GLY A 109 -15.19 14.87 9.67
C GLY A 109 -15.06 15.89 10.81
N ALA A 110 -14.73 15.43 12.02
CA ALA A 110 -14.58 16.30 13.19
C ALA A 110 -13.38 17.25 13.07
N ARG A 111 -12.25 16.78 12.54
CA ARG A 111 -11.00 17.56 12.48
C ARG A 111 -10.89 18.46 11.25
N TYR A 112 -11.37 18.03 10.08
CA TYR A 112 -11.00 18.63 8.80
C TYR A 112 -12.17 19.18 7.96
N SER A 113 -13.42 18.93 8.36
CA SER A 113 -14.59 19.61 7.75
C SER A 113 -14.50 21.16 7.83
N PRO A 114 -13.97 21.78 8.91
CA PRO A 114 -13.90 23.24 9.03
C PRO A 114 -12.68 23.91 8.35
N VAL A 115 -11.63 23.15 8.02
CA VAL A 115 -10.35 23.70 7.54
C VAL A 115 -9.77 22.75 6.51
N ASN A 116 -9.70 23.19 5.26
CA ASN A 116 -9.05 22.48 4.16
C ASN A 116 -7.51 22.49 4.32
N GLN A 117 -7.00 22.01 5.46
CA GLN A 117 -5.58 21.95 5.79
C GLN A 117 -5.14 20.51 6.06
N THR A 118 -3.98 20.19 5.50
CA THR A 118 -3.65 18.90 4.90
C THR A 118 -2.52 18.21 5.66
N ARG A 119 -2.83 17.56 6.79
CA ARG A 119 -2.10 16.36 7.23
C ARG A 119 -2.93 15.56 8.23
N THR A 120 -3.67 14.57 7.73
CA THR A 120 -4.38 13.62 8.60
C THR A 120 -3.40 12.56 9.11
N PRO A 121 -3.50 12.12 10.38
CA PRO A 121 -2.70 11.01 10.89
C PRO A 121 -2.76 9.79 9.97
N ARG A 122 -1.59 9.20 9.72
CA ARG A 122 -1.43 8.01 8.87
C ARG A 122 -1.14 6.79 9.71
N GLN A 123 -1.60 5.64 9.24
CA GLN A 123 -1.20 4.35 9.80
C GLN A 123 0.29 4.13 9.63
N SER A 124 0.94 3.60 10.67
CA SER A 124 2.31 3.10 10.56
C SER A 124 2.33 1.80 9.77
N VAL A 125 3.47 1.43 9.17
CA VAL A 125 3.60 0.16 8.42
C VAL A 125 3.15 -1.06 9.23
N PRO A 126 3.50 -1.21 10.52
CA PRO A 126 3.00 -2.32 11.34
C PRO A 126 1.47 -2.39 11.49
N ASP A 127 0.76 -1.27 11.33
CA ASP A 127 -0.70 -1.24 11.50
C ASP A 127 -1.45 -1.84 10.30
N PHE A 128 -0.90 -1.70 9.09
CA PHE A 128 -1.59 -2.08 7.84
C PHE A 128 -0.87 -3.14 7.01
N ALA A 129 0.43 -3.36 7.25
CA ALA A 129 1.22 -4.35 6.55
C ALA A 129 1.56 -5.55 7.44
N ARG A 130 1.67 -6.73 6.82
CA ARG A 130 2.20 -7.95 7.42
C ARG A 130 3.33 -8.46 6.55
N MET A 131 4.52 -8.60 7.13
CA MET A 131 5.73 -9.05 6.43
C MET A 131 6.03 -10.50 6.82
N LEU A 132 5.96 -11.40 5.85
CA LEU A 132 6.02 -12.84 6.05
C LEU A 132 7.23 -13.44 5.32
N GLY A 133 8.00 -14.28 6.02
CA GLY A 133 9.14 -15.00 5.44
C GLY A 133 10.45 -14.22 5.38
N PHE A 134 10.51 -13.02 5.97
CA PHE A 134 11.79 -12.32 6.16
C PHE A 134 12.65 -13.06 7.19
N PRO A 135 13.98 -13.10 7.01
CA PRO A 135 14.87 -13.65 8.04
C PRO A 135 14.70 -12.87 9.36
N PRO A 136 14.88 -13.53 10.52
CA PRO A 136 14.90 -12.84 11.81
C PRO A 136 16.03 -11.80 11.81
N ALA A 137 15.77 -10.67 12.48
CA ALA A 137 16.72 -9.58 12.66
C ALA A 137 17.92 -9.99 13.53
#